data_AF-A0A484GJ87-F1
#
_entry.id   AF-A0A484GJ87-F1
#
_cell.length_a   1.000
_cell.length_b   1.000
_cell.length_c   1.000
_cell.angle_alpha   90.00
_cell.angle_beta   90.00
_cell.angle_gamma   90.00
#
_symmetry.space_group_name_H-M   'P 1'
#
loop_
_entity.id
_entity.type
_entity.pdbx_description
1 polymer ?
#
loop_
_entity_poly.entity_id
_entity_poly.type
_entity_poly.pdbx_seq_one_letter_code
_entity_poly.pdbx_strand_id
1 'polypeptide(L)'
;MLETSLEKALTTVVTTFHKYSGREGSKLTLSRKELKELIEKDLCLGEPSAMACPLDQAIGLLVTIFHKYSSQEGDKNTLSKSELKELIQKELTIGAKLQDAEIAKLMDDLDRNKDQVVNFQEYVTFLGALAMIYNDILRG
;
A
#
# COMPACT_ATOMS: atom_id res chain seq x y z
N MET A 1 9.01 17.85 1.27
CA MET A 1 8.92 16.86 0.18
C MET A 1 7.45 16.72 -0.16
N LEU A 2 7.11 16.71 -1.44
CA LEU A 2 5.75 16.38 -1.88
C LEU A 2 5.57 14.87 -1.71
N GLU A 3 4.58 14.47 -0.93
CA GLU A 3 4.17 13.07 -0.74
C GLU A 3 3.78 12.48 -2.11
N THR A 4 4.30 11.29 -2.42
CA THR A 4 4.02 10.62 -3.71
C THR A 4 2.58 10.10 -3.77
N SER A 5 2.15 9.66 -4.95
CA SER A 5 0.82 9.04 -5.12
C SER A 5 0.68 7.77 -4.26
N LEU A 6 1.72 6.93 -4.19
CA LEU A 6 1.72 5.73 -3.35
C LEU A 6 1.64 6.07 -1.86
N GLU A 7 2.43 7.03 -1.40
CA GLU A 7 2.43 7.45 0.00
C GLU A 7 1.09 8.05 0.41
N LYS A 8 0.48 8.90 -0.44
CA LYS A 8 -0.88 9.42 -0.22
C LYS A 8 -1.93 8.31 -0.10
N ALA A 9 -1.82 7.28 -0.92
CA ALA A 9 -2.73 6.13 -0.86
C ALA A 9 -2.58 5.39 0.47
N LEU A 10 -1.34 5.12 0.91
CA LEU A 10 -1.06 4.49 2.20
C LEU A 10 -1.55 5.35 3.37
N THR A 11 -1.29 6.66 3.33
CA THR A 11 -1.80 7.62 4.31
C THR A 11 -3.33 7.61 4.34
N THR A 12 -4.00 7.50 3.20
CA THR A 12 -5.47 7.40 3.14
C THR A 12 -5.97 6.12 3.82
N VAL A 13 -5.32 4.98 3.58
CA VAL A 13 -5.66 3.71 4.25
C VAL A 13 -5.54 3.84 5.77
N VAL A 14 -4.42 4.37 6.25
CA VAL A 14 -4.13 4.51 7.69
C VAL A 14 -5.05 5.55 8.36
N THR A 15 -5.25 6.71 7.74
CA THR A 15 -6.13 7.75 8.29
C THR A 15 -7.59 7.32 8.28
N THR A 16 -8.03 6.55 7.29
CA THR A 16 -9.38 5.96 7.27
C THR A 16 -9.56 4.99 8.42
N PHE A 17 -8.56 4.16 8.74
CA PHE A 17 -8.62 3.32 9.94
C PHE A 17 -8.81 4.16 11.21
N HIS A 18 -7.98 5.19 11.41
CA HIS A 18 -8.05 6.07 12.60
C HIS A 18 -9.31 6.93 12.67
N LYS A 19 -9.95 7.23 11.52
CA LYS A 19 -11.24 7.94 11.48
C LYS A 19 -12.34 7.15 12.19
N TYR A 20 -12.31 5.82 12.17
CA TYR A 20 -13.33 4.96 12.78
C TYR A 20 -12.89 4.29 14.07
N SER A 21 -11.61 3.95 14.23
CA SER A 21 -11.13 3.26 15.42
C SER A 21 -11.20 4.12 16.67
N GLY A 22 -11.53 3.51 17.81
CA GLY A 22 -11.50 4.20 19.11
C GLY A 22 -12.65 5.16 19.37
N ARG A 23 -13.71 5.13 18.55
CA ARG A 23 -14.99 5.76 18.89
C ARG A 23 -15.67 4.99 20.01
N GLU A 24 -15.47 3.68 20.07
CA GLU A 24 -15.89 2.79 21.15
C GLU A 24 -14.77 1.78 21.48
N GLY A 25 -14.46 1.59 22.77
CA GLY A 25 -13.44 0.60 23.19
C GLY A 25 -11.99 1.05 22.96
N SER A 26 -11.15 0.20 22.37
CA SER A 26 -9.72 0.47 22.19
C SER A 26 -9.47 1.37 20.97
N LYS A 27 -8.60 2.37 21.14
CA LYS A 27 -8.15 3.27 20.06
C LYS A 27 -7.32 2.58 18.97
N LEU A 28 -6.95 1.32 19.17
CA LEU A 28 -6.06 0.57 18.27
C LEU A 28 -6.80 -0.51 17.48
N THR A 29 -8.11 -0.60 17.63
CA THR A 29 -8.93 -1.66 17.01
C THR A 29 -10.23 -1.08 16.47
N LEU A 30 -10.76 -1.72 15.43
CA LEU A 30 -12.14 -1.51 15.01
C LEU A 30 -13.04 -2.55 15.67
N SER A 31 -14.02 -2.09 16.44
CA SER A 31 -15.16 -2.91 16.83
C SER A 31 -15.97 -3.33 15.60
N ARG A 32 -16.83 -4.34 15.75
CA ARG A 32 -17.73 -4.77 14.66
C ARG A 32 -18.58 -3.61 14.13
N LYS A 33 -19.01 -2.69 15.00
CA LYS A 33 -19.82 -1.52 14.63
C LYS A 33 -19.00 -0.51 13.81
N GLU A 34 -17.80 -0.18 14.28
CA GLU A 34 -16.90 0.75 13.57
C GLU A 34 -16.46 0.20 12.22
N LEU A 35 -16.15 -1.10 12.13
CA LEU A 35 -15.81 -1.75 10.87
C LEU A 35 -17.00 -1.72 9.90
N LYS A 36 -18.21 -1.99 10.39
CA LYS A 36 -19.42 -1.91 9.56
C LYS A 36 -19.63 -0.49 9.02
N GLU A 37 -19.48 0.54 9.86
CA GLU A 37 -19.59 1.93 9.43
C GLU A 37 -18.51 2.33 8.42
N LEU A 38 -17.27 1.88 8.61
CA LEU A 38 -16.18 2.10 7.66
C LEU A 38 -16.54 1.51 6.29
N ILE A 39 -17.02 0.27 6.28
CA ILE A 39 -17.39 -0.40 5.03
C ILE A 39 -18.53 0.36 4.35
N GLU A 40 -19.60 0.69 5.08
CA GLU A 40 -20.77 1.34 4.50
C GLU A 40 -20.51 2.76 3.99
N LYS A 41 -19.57 3.49 4.59
CA LYS A 41 -19.36 4.92 4.29
C LYS A 41 -18.16 5.19 3.40
N ASP A 42 -17.09 4.42 3.55
CA ASP A 42 -15.81 4.72 2.91
C ASP A 42 -15.28 3.57 2.04
N LEU A 43 -15.86 2.35 2.08
CA LEU A 43 -15.46 1.22 1.23
C LEU A 43 -16.65 0.76 0.35
N CYS A 44 -16.90 1.48 -0.74
CA CYS A 44 -18.06 1.31 -1.62
C CYS A 44 -17.93 0.13 -2.60
N LEU A 45 -17.61 -1.07 -2.08
CA LEU A 45 -17.39 -2.28 -2.88
C LEU A 45 -18.57 -2.59 -3.81
N GLY A 46 -18.34 -2.50 -5.12
CA GLY A 46 -19.28 -2.98 -6.14
C GLY A 46 -20.37 -2.01 -6.57
N GLU A 47 -20.38 -0.77 -6.10
CA GLU A 47 -21.29 0.26 -6.62
C GLU A 47 -20.65 1.06 -7.77
N PRO A 48 -21.40 1.52 -8.78
CA PRO A 48 -20.89 2.41 -9.84
C PRO A 48 -20.27 3.71 -9.29
N SER A 49 -20.59 4.05 -8.04
CA SER A 49 -20.05 5.17 -7.27
C SER A 49 -18.74 4.85 -6.53
N ALA A 50 -18.12 3.67 -6.71
CA ALA A 50 -16.84 3.31 -6.08
C ALA A 50 -15.74 4.35 -6.34
N MET A 51 -15.81 5.05 -7.47
CA MET A 51 -14.93 6.19 -7.80
C MET A 51 -15.14 7.43 -6.93
N ALA A 52 -16.10 7.44 -5.99
CA ALA A 52 -16.39 8.58 -5.11
C ALA A 52 -15.83 8.42 -3.69
N CYS A 53 -15.38 7.22 -3.28
CA CYS A 53 -14.88 7.02 -1.93
C CYS A 53 -13.34 7.02 -1.88
N PRO A 54 -12.71 7.76 -0.94
CA PRO A 54 -11.26 7.88 -0.89
C PRO A 54 -10.53 6.55 -0.65
N LEU A 55 -11.11 5.61 0.10
CA LEU A 55 -10.45 4.34 0.40
C LEU A 55 -10.43 3.41 -0.83
N ASP A 56 -11.52 3.30 -1.61
CA ASP A 56 -11.48 2.51 -2.85
C ASP A 56 -10.55 3.16 -3.88
N GLN A 57 -10.52 4.50 -3.97
CA GLN A 57 -9.56 5.20 -4.83
C GLN A 57 -8.11 4.89 -4.42
N ALA A 58 -7.82 4.90 -3.11
CA ALA A 58 -6.50 4.56 -2.60
C ALA A 58 -6.14 3.12 -2.94
N ILE A 59 -7.02 2.15 -2.66
CA ILE A 59 -6.80 0.74 -2.99
C ILE A 59 -6.59 0.55 -4.49
N GLY A 60 -7.46 1.16 -5.32
CA GLY A 60 -7.34 1.13 -6.78
C GLY A 60 -6.03 1.72 -7.28
N LEU A 61 -5.54 2.79 -6.64
CA LEU A 61 -4.24 3.38 -6.95
C LEU A 61 -3.07 2.46 -6.58
N LEU A 62 -3.12 1.79 -5.41
CA LEU A 62 -2.10 0.81 -5.01
C LEU A 62 -1.98 -0.34 -6.02
N VAL A 63 -3.12 -0.83 -6.51
CA VAL A 63 -3.21 -1.86 -7.56
C VAL A 63 -2.72 -1.34 -8.91
N THR A 64 -3.12 -0.13 -9.29
CA THR A 64 -2.72 0.50 -10.55
C THR A 64 -1.21 0.73 -10.61
N ILE A 65 -0.61 1.14 -9.49
CA ILE A 65 0.85 1.31 -9.38
C ILE A 65 1.56 -0.02 -9.60
N PHE A 66 1.10 -1.11 -8.98
CA PHE A 66 1.68 -2.43 -9.23
C PHE A 66 1.70 -2.76 -10.73
N HIS A 67 0.54 -2.68 -11.39
CA HIS A 67 0.43 -3.01 -12.81
C HIS A 67 1.18 -2.03 -13.73
N LYS A 68 1.34 -0.76 -13.33
CA LYS A 68 2.16 0.21 -14.05
C LYS A 68 3.63 -0.21 -14.11
N TYR A 69 4.17 -0.80 -13.04
CA TYR A 69 5.57 -1.22 -12.99
C TYR A 69 5.79 -2.66 -13.44
N SER A 70 4.89 -3.61 -13.15
CA SER A 70 5.05 -5.01 -13.57
C SER A 70 4.85 -5.24 -15.06
N SER A 71 4.32 -4.26 -15.80
CA SER A 71 4.06 -4.39 -17.23
C SER A 71 5.17 -3.83 -18.12
N GLN A 72 6.31 -3.46 -17.54
CA GLN A 72 7.42 -2.87 -18.29
C GLN A 72 8.29 -3.94 -18.94
N GLU A 73 8.56 -5.04 -18.24
CA GLU A 73 9.44 -6.12 -18.67
C GLU A 73 8.87 -7.51 -18.31
N GLY A 74 8.90 -8.46 -19.25
CA GLY A 74 8.57 -9.85 -18.94
C GLY A 74 7.10 -10.11 -18.58
N ASP A 75 6.85 -10.59 -17.35
CA ASP A 75 5.53 -11.02 -16.87
C ASP A 75 4.78 -9.88 -16.17
N LYS A 76 3.64 -9.50 -16.76
CA LYS A 76 2.75 -8.42 -16.30
C LYS A 76 2.17 -8.60 -14.90
N ASN A 77 2.30 -9.79 -14.31
CA ASN A 77 1.75 -10.13 -13.01
C ASN A 77 2.80 -10.15 -11.90
N THR A 78 4.06 -9.85 -12.21
CA THR A 78 5.17 -9.89 -11.25
C THR A 78 6.11 -8.71 -11.47
N LEU A 79 6.74 -8.22 -10.41
CA LEU A 79 7.80 -7.24 -10.50
C LEU A 79 9.15 -7.96 -10.53
N SER A 80 9.91 -7.71 -11.58
CA SER A 80 11.34 -8.01 -11.60
C SER A 80 12.11 -7.10 -10.64
N LYS A 81 13.39 -7.42 -10.41
CA LYS A 81 14.28 -6.60 -9.57
C LYS A 81 14.44 -5.16 -10.10
N SER A 82 14.52 -4.98 -11.42
CA SER A 82 14.58 -3.67 -12.07
C SER A 82 13.30 -2.87 -11.84
N GLU A 83 12.14 -3.50 -12.06
CA GLU A 83 10.84 -2.86 -11.89
C GLU A 83 10.55 -2.50 -10.43
N LEU A 84 10.88 -3.37 -9.48
CA LEU A 84 10.76 -3.07 -8.05
C LEU A 84 11.65 -1.89 -7.66
N LYS A 85 12.90 -1.86 -8.15
CA LYS A 85 13.82 -0.74 -7.92
C LYS A 85 13.24 0.57 -8.43
N GLU A 86 12.71 0.57 -9.64
CA GLU A 86 12.11 1.76 -10.23
C GLU A 86 10.88 2.22 -9.45
N LEU A 87 9.99 1.30 -9.06
CA LEU A 87 8.83 1.58 -8.23
C LEU A 87 9.25 2.27 -6.94
N ILE A 88 10.21 1.71 -6.21
CA ILE A 88 10.70 2.28 -4.94
C ILE A 88 11.27 3.68 -5.16
N GLN A 89 12.10 3.86 -6.18
CA GLN A 89 12.77 5.14 -6.44
C GLN A 89 11.81 6.25 -6.88
N LYS A 90 10.72 5.91 -7.58
CA LYS A 90 9.76 6.88 -8.12
C LYS A 90 8.54 7.10 -7.22
N GLU A 91 8.10 6.06 -6.53
CA GLU A 91 6.86 6.08 -5.75
C GLU A 91 7.10 6.22 -4.25
N LEU A 92 8.34 6.17 -3.74
CA LEU A 92 8.64 6.43 -2.33
C LEU A 92 9.66 7.57 -2.19
N THR A 93 9.38 8.55 -1.32
CA THR A 93 10.30 9.67 -1.04
C THR A 93 11.64 9.20 -0.48
N ILE A 94 11.66 8.10 0.27
CA ILE A 94 12.88 7.48 0.77
C ILE A 94 13.66 6.73 -0.32
N GLY A 95 13.03 6.41 -1.45
CA GLY A 95 13.60 5.56 -2.50
C GLY A 95 14.89 6.13 -3.09
N ALA A 96 14.99 7.46 -3.23
CA ALA A 96 16.21 8.12 -3.69
C ALA A 96 17.40 8.00 -2.73
N LYS A 97 17.17 7.64 -1.46
CA LYS A 97 18.21 7.45 -0.44
C LYS A 97 18.68 6.00 -0.36
N LEU A 98 17.86 5.06 -0.84
CA LEU A 98 18.16 3.64 -0.79
C LEU A 98 19.19 3.27 -1.85
N GLN A 99 20.24 2.57 -1.42
CA GLN A 99 21.26 2.01 -2.29
C GLN A 99 20.78 0.71 -2.94
N ASP A 100 21.41 0.33 -4.05
CA ASP A 100 21.09 -0.90 -4.78
C ASP A 100 21.18 -2.16 -3.89
N ALA A 101 22.10 -2.19 -2.93
CA ALA A 101 22.23 -3.28 -1.97
C ALA A 101 21.02 -3.37 -1.02
N GLU A 102 20.47 -2.23 -0.59
CA GLU A 102 19.29 -2.18 0.28
C GLU A 102 18.04 -2.60 -0.46
N ILE A 103 17.90 -2.18 -1.72
CA ILE A 103 16.79 -2.60 -2.60
C ILE A 103 16.89 -4.09 -2.93
N ALA A 104 18.10 -4.61 -3.17
CA ALA A 104 18.32 -6.04 -3.37
C ALA A 104 17.92 -6.86 -2.13
N LYS A 105 18.29 -6.39 -0.93
CA LYS A 105 17.88 -7.04 0.31
C LYS A 105 16.36 -7.01 0.50
N LEU A 106 15.72 -5.86 0.20
CA LEU A 106 14.27 -5.76 0.24
C LEU A 106 13.60 -6.75 -0.72
N MET A 107 14.12 -6.90 -1.94
CA MET A 107 13.65 -7.92 -2.89
C MET A 107 13.72 -9.32 -2.25
N ASP A 108 14.85 -9.68 -1.66
CA ASP A 108 15.04 -11.00 -1.03
C ASP A 108 14.08 -11.24 0.16
N ASP A 109 13.74 -10.18 0.89
CA ASP A 109 12.78 -10.21 2.00
C ASP A 109 11.32 -10.34 1.51
N LEU A 110 11.01 -9.80 0.33
CA LEU A 110 9.69 -9.86 -0.29
C LEU A 110 9.44 -11.15 -1.06
N ASP A 111 10.44 -11.65 -1.79
CA ASP A 111 10.43 -12.91 -2.55
C ASP A 111 10.40 -14.09 -1.58
N ARG A 112 9.19 -14.48 -1.17
CA ARG A 112 8.95 -15.52 -0.16
C ARG A 112 8.99 -16.91 -0.77
N ASN A 113 8.51 -17.05 -2.00
CA ASN A 113 8.50 -18.31 -2.73
C ASN A 113 9.85 -18.60 -3.43
N LYS A 114 10.79 -17.65 -3.42
CA LYS A 114 12.16 -17.77 -3.96
C LYS A 114 12.17 -17.96 -5.47
N ASP A 115 11.25 -17.32 -6.17
CA ASP A 115 11.17 -17.33 -7.63
C ASP A 115 11.91 -16.15 -8.30
N GLN A 116 12.54 -15.28 -7.48
CA GLN A 116 13.31 -14.11 -7.90
C GLN A 116 12.48 -13.00 -8.56
N VAL A 117 11.16 -13.04 -8.40
CA VAL A 117 10.24 -11.96 -8.75
C VAL A 117 9.37 -11.62 -7.54
N VAL A 118 8.61 -10.52 -7.61
CA VAL A 118 7.65 -10.15 -6.57
C VAL A 118 6.26 -10.19 -7.17
N ASN A 119 5.45 -11.17 -6.76
CA ASN A 119 4.06 -11.26 -7.19
C ASN A 119 3.17 -10.27 -6.40
N PHE A 120 1.91 -10.17 -6.80
CA PHE A 120 0.98 -9.22 -6.18
C PHE A 120 0.77 -9.45 -4.67
N GLN A 121 0.80 -10.69 -4.19
CA GLN A 121 0.63 -11.00 -2.77
C GLN A 121 1.83 -10.53 -1.93
N GLU A 122 3.03 -10.69 -2.45
CA GLU A 122 4.27 -10.20 -1.84
C GLU A 122 4.33 -8.67 -1.85
N TYR A 123 3.88 -8.05 -2.94
CA TYR A 123 3.71 -6.60 -3.01
C TYR A 123 2.69 -6.07 -1.98
N VAL A 124 1.52 -6.71 -1.81
CA VAL A 124 0.55 -6.28 -0.78
C VAL A 124 1.13 -6.44 0.63
N THR A 125 1.95 -7.46 0.86
CA THR A 125 2.69 -7.63 2.13
C THR A 125 3.63 -6.45 2.37
N PHE A 126 4.38 -6.02 1.35
CA PHE A 126 5.22 -4.83 1.41
C PHE A 126 4.41 -3.57 1.75
N LEU A 127 3.28 -3.35 1.07
CA LEU A 127 2.39 -2.23 1.36
C LEU A 127 1.85 -2.27 2.79
N GLY A 128 1.54 -3.45 3.32
CA GLY A 128 1.13 -3.63 4.72
C GLY A 128 2.23 -3.20 5.69
N ALA A 129 3.49 -3.57 5.42
CA ALA A 129 4.63 -3.14 6.24
C ALA A 129 4.82 -1.62 6.19
N LEU A 130 4.72 -1.00 5.01
CA LEU A 130 4.76 0.46 4.88
C LEU A 130 3.61 1.12 5.64
N ALA A 131 2.38 0.62 5.50
CA ALA A 131 1.22 1.15 6.22
C ALA A 131 1.41 1.09 7.75
N MET A 132 2.07 0.07 8.29
CA MET A 132 2.41 0.01 9.72
C MET A 132 3.41 1.12 10.11
N ILE A 133 4.41 1.39 9.29
CA ILE A 133 5.35 2.50 9.52
C ILE A 133 4.59 3.84 9.55
N TYR A 134 3.73 4.08 8.55
CA TYR A 134 2.89 5.28 8.52
C TYR A 134 1.94 5.38 9.71
N ASN A 135 1.38 4.25 10.14
CA ASN A 135 0.54 4.17 11.34
C ASN A 135 1.31 4.59 12.60
N ASP A 136 2.57 4.18 12.74
CA ASP A 136 3.39 4.58 13.89
C ASP A 136 3.79 6.05 13.83
N ILE A 137 4.10 6.57 12.63
CA ILE A 137 4.40 7.99 12.41
C ILE A 137 3.19 8.88 12.75
N LEU A 138 1.98 8.50 12.33
CA LEU A 138 0.77 9.29 12.58
C LEU A 138 0.28 9.22 14.03
N ARG A 139 0.80 8.27 14.82
CA ARG A 139 0.50 8.14 16.26
C ARG A 139 1.46 8.92 17.16
N GLY A 140 2.65 9.28 16.65
CA GLY A 140 3.65 10.09 17.33
C GLY A 140 3.41 11.59 17.19
#